data_AF-A0A7J5EJA3-F1
#
_entry.id   AF-A0A7J5EJA3-F1
#
_cell.length_a   1.000
_cell.length_b   1.000
_cell.length_c   1.000
_cell.angle_alpha   90.00
_cell.angle_beta   90.00
_cell.angle_gamma   90.00
#
_symmetry.space_group_name_H-M   'P 1'
#
loop_
_entity.id
_entity.type
_entity.pdbx_description
1 polymer ?
#
loop_
_entity_poly.entity_id
_entity_poly.type
_entity_poly.pdbx_seq_one_letter_code
_entity_poly.pdbx_strand_id
1 'polypeptide(L)'
;MRAGLAAIIVGSALSSAACFTSVADESCRTDRDCGDLVCTRVGECASTSSVYALRIEWTVNGVTTDQAGTCDGVGELELAISDPTGGGQHAVRPVPCAAGSFFFDKLPVGYTEVAITAYSTTGGFLDSTRGTAVGSSGVLRLDLRP
;
A
#
# COMPACT_ATOMS: atom_id res chain seq x y z
N MET A 1 -32.66 -62.75 -0.14
CA MET A 1 -31.89 -62.83 1.13
C MET A 1 -30.83 -61.74 1.09
N ARG A 2 -30.89 -60.84 2.10
CA ARG A 2 -29.87 -59.96 2.71
C ARG A 2 -28.57 -59.74 1.90
N ALA A 3 -28.34 -58.53 1.39
CA ALA A 3 -27.86 -57.31 2.09
C ALA A 3 -26.34 -57.30 2.32
N GLY A 4 -25.68 -56.24 1.83
CA GLY A 4 -24.28 -55.95 2.06
C GLY A 4 -23.87 -54.62 1.42
N LEU A 5 -24.52 -53.52 1.83
CA LEU A 5 -24.07 -52.16 1.53
C LEU A 5 -22.79 -51.89 2.34
N ALA A 6 -21.66 -51.69 1.65
CA ALA A 6 -20.48 -51.08 2.23
C ALA A 6 -20.48 -49.58 1.90
N ALA A 7 -20.86 -48.75 2.87
CA ALA A 7 -20.75 -47.30 2.79
C ALA A 7 -19.30 -46.90 3.11
N ILE A 8 -18.59 -46.35 2.13
CA ILE A 8 -17.27 -45.72 2.35
C ILE A 8 -17.53 -44.22 2.53
N ILE A 9 -17.36 -43.76 3.77
CA ILE A 9 -17.30 -42.34 4.12
C ILE A 9 -15.87 -41.88 3.83
N VAL A 10 -15.67 -41.14 2.73
CA VAL A 10 -14.43 -40.36 2.55
C VAL A 10 -14.74 -38.93 2.96
N GLY A 11 -14.20 -38.56 4.12
CA GLY A 11 -14.17 -37.20 4.60
C GLY A 11 -13.07 -36.37 3.93
N SER A 12 -13.31 -35.06 3.99
CA SER A 12 -12.30 -34.01 4.03
C SER A 12 -11.65 -33.59 2.71
N ALA A 13 -12.22 -32.56 2.10
CA ALA A 13 -11.44 -31.41 1.67
C ALA A 13 -12.25 -30.15 1.99
N LEU A 14 -12.01 -29.57 3.18
CA LEU A 14 -12.29 -28.16 3.39
C LEU A 14 -11.35 -27.42 2.44
N SER A 15 -11.83 -27.14 1.23
CA SER A 15 -11.27 -26.10 0.40
C SER A 15 -11.49 -24.80 1.16
N SER A 16 -10.50 -24.42 1.96
CA SER A 16 -10.31 -23.04 2.39
C SER A 16 -10.12 -22.21 1.13
N ALA A 17 -11.23 -21.79 0.54
CA ALA A 17 -11.28 -20.58 -0.26
C ALA A 17 -10.79 -19.49 0.69
N ALA A 18 -9.50 -19.19 0.63
CA ALA A 18 -9.00 -17.91 1.09
C ALA A 18 -9.75 -16.88 0.24
N CYS A 19 -10.83 -16.35 0.78
CA CYS A 19 -11.46 -15.16 0.28
C CYS A 19 -10.41 -14.07 0.37
N PHE A 20 -9.68 -13.86 -0.73
CA PHE A 20 -9.13 -12.54 -1.03
C PHE A 20 -10.35 -11.64 -1.17
N THR A 21 -10.74 -10.98 -0.08
CA THR A 21 -11.69 -9.88 -0.14
C THR A 21 -10.98 -8.78 -0.92
N SER A 22 -11.32 -8.68 -2.20
CA SER A 22 -10.83 -7.67 -3.12
C SER A 22 -11.05 -6.29 -2.52
N VAL A 23 -9.94 -5.70 -2.10
CA VAL A 23 -9.79 -4.31 -1.69
C VAL A 23 -9.87 -3.44 -2.96
N ALA A 24 -11.02 -2.79 -3.16
CA ALA A 24 -11.31 -1.91 -4.31
C ALA A 24 -11.21 -2.58 -5.70
N ASP A 25 -12.10 -2.21 -6.61
CA ASP A 25 -12.03 -2.64 -8.01
C ASP A 25 -10.82 -1.99 -8.70
N GLU A 26 -9.63 -2.58 -8.52
CA GLU A 26 -8.47 -2.29 -9.37
C GLU A 26 -8.85 -2.67 -10.82
N SER A 27 -9.07 -1.66 -11.66
CA SER A 27 -9.39 -1.83 -13.07
C SER A 27 -8.24 -2.41 -13.90
N CYS A 28 -7.00 -2.35 -13.40
CA CYS A 28 -5.81 -2.79 -14.11
C CYS A 28 -4.69 -3.24 -13.14
N ARG A 29 -3.75 -4.04 -13.65
CA ARG A 29 -2.49 -4.39 -12.95
C ARG A 29 -1.25 -4.02 -13.76
N THR A 30 -1.39 -3.95 -15.07
CA THR A 30 -0.32 -3.62 -16.02
C THR A 30 -0.84 -2.70 -17.11
N ASP A 31 0.04 -1.97 -17.79
CA ASP A 31 -0.37 -1.07 -18.90
C ASP A 31 -1.14 -1.80 -20.01
N ARG A 32 -0.89 -3.11 -20.20
CA ARG A 32 -1.59 -3.92 -21.21
C ARG A 32 -3.11 -4.02 -20.94
N ASP A 33 -3.51 -3.91 -19.68
CA ASP A 33 -4.93 -3.98 -19.29
C ASP A 33 -5.69 -2.71 -19.71
N CYS A 34 -4.97 -1.63 -20.05
CA CYS A 34 -5.51 -0.30 -20.30
C CYS A 34 -5.49 0.15 -21.77
N GLY A 35 -5.09 -0.72 -22.71
CA GLY A 35 -4.97 -0.36 -24.13
C GLY A 35 -3.91 0.72 -24.38
N ASP A 36 -4.33 1.90 -24.83
CA ASP A 36 -3.43 3.04 -25.11
C ASP A 36 -3.12 3.91 -23.87
N LEU A 37 -3.74 3.59 -22.72
CA LEU A 37 -3.54 4.28 -21.45
C LEU A 37 -2.47 3.58 -20.60
N VAL A 38 -2.15 4.15 -19.44
CA VAL A 38 -1.26 3.52 -18.46
C VAL A 38 -2.04 3.04 -17.24
N CYS A 39 -1.59 1.92 -16.68
CA CYS A 39 -2.10 1.46 -15.41
C CYS A 39 -1.38 2.19 -14.27
N THR A 40 -2.14 2.90 -13.46
CA THR A 40 -1.64 3.65 -12.32
C THR A 40 -1.34 2.75 -11.13
N ARG A 41 -0.61 3.27 -10.15
CA ARG A 41 -0.29 2.54 -8.92
C ARG A 41 -1.47 2.33 -7.99
N VAL A 42 -2.62 2.94 -8.29
CA VAL A 42 -3.87 2.74 -7.56
C VAL A 42 -4.83 1.83 -8.33
N GLY A 43 -4.39 1.20 -9.42
CA GLY A 43 -5.19 0.25 -10.20
C GLY A 43 -6.18 0.91 -11.17
N GLU A 44 -6.03 2.20 -11.46
CA GLU A 44 -6.88 2.94 -12.41
C GLU A 44 -6.16 3.09 -13.77
N CYS A 45 -6.90 2.98 -14.89
CA CYS A 45 -6.37 3.34 -16.21
C CYS A 45 -6.46 4.86 -16.43
N ALA A 46 -5.32 5.52 -16.68
CA ALA A 46 -5.24 6.96 -16.86
C ALA A 46 -4.37 7.35 -18.07
N SER A 47 -4.59 8.55 -18.61
CA SER A 47 -3.69 9.09 -19.64
C SER A 47 -2.30 9.37 -19.06
N THR A 48 -1.25 9.27 -19.87
CA THR A 48 0.13 9.60 -19.45
C THR A 48 0.27 11.06 -19.01
N SER A 49 -0.57 11.97 -19.51
CA SER A 49 -0.64 13.37 -19.09
C SER A 49 -1.42 13.60 -17.79
N SER A 50 -2.15 12.59 -17.31
CA SER A 50 -2.97 12.64 -16.08
C SER A 50 -2.34 11.89 -14.93
N VAL A 51 -1.07 11.51 -15.06
CA VAL A 51 -0.30 10.85 -14.01
C VAL A 51 1.00 11.58 -13.73
N TYR A 52 1.52 11.39 -12.53
CA TYR A 52 2.81 11.94 -12.13
C TYR A 52 3.58 10.96 -11.25
N ALA A 53 4.88 11.19 -11.15
CA ALA A 53 5.76 10.45 -10.27
C ALA A 53 5.96 11.21 -8.95
N LEU A 54 5.96 10.48 -7.83
CA LEU A 54 6.17 11.01 -6.50
C LEU A 54 7.13 10.11 -5.74
N ARG A 55 8.20 10.70 -5.20
CA ARG A 55 9.03 10.10 -4.18
C ARG A 55 8.61 10.64 -2.82
N ILE A 56 8.34 9.73 -1.89
CA ILE A 56 8.10 10.03 -0.49
C ILE A 56 9.39 9.65 0.24
N GLU A 57 9.97 10.58 0.97
CA GLU A 57 11.15 10.37 1.81
C GLU A 57 10.75 10.63 3.27
N TRP A 58 11.32 9.86 4.20
CA TRP A 58 11.05 10.06 5.61
C TRP A 58 12.29 10.02 6.50
N THR A 59 12.19 10.77 7.59
CA THR A 59 13.09 10.71 8.74
C THR A 59 12.34 10.20 9.97
N VAL A 60 13.09 9.77 10.99
CA VAL A 60 12.57 9.49 12.33
C VAL A 60 13.28 10.42 13.30
N ASN A 61 12.52 11.26 14.00
CA ASN A 61 13.04 12.29 14.90
C ASN A 61 14.08 13.22 14.24
N GLY A 62 13.88 13.54 12.96
CA GLY A 62 14.79 14.34 12.14
C GLY A 62 16.05 13.61 11.66
N VAL A 63 16.17 12.31 11.94
CA VAL A 63 17.33 11.47 11.62
C VAL A 63 17.00 10.60 10.41
N THR A 64 17.96 10.43 9.49
CA THR A 64 17.77 9.54 8.34
C THR A 64 17.77 8.07 8.77
N THR A 65 16.99 7.24 8.09
CA THR A 65 16.73 5.85 8.51
C THR A 65 17.83 4.86 8.12
N ASP A 66 18.84 5.30 7.38
CA ASP A 66 20.05 4.55 7.08
C ASP A 66 21.02 4.48 8.28
N GLN A 67 20.81 5.33 9.29
CA GLN A 67 21.58 5.29 10.53
C GLN A 67 21.11 4.15 11.44
N ALA A 68 22.06 3.39 11.99
CA ALA A 68 21.77 2.27 12.88
C ALA A 68 21.00 2.73 14.12
N GLY A 69 19.96 2.00 14.48
CA GLY A 69 19.10 2.30 15.64
C GLY A 69 17.96 3.28 15.37
N THR A 70 17.97 4.02 14.24
CA THR A 70 16.93 5.02 13.94
C THR A 70 15.53 4.41 13.84
N CYS A 71 15.43 3.17 13.34
CA CYS A 71 14.17 2.44 13.19
C CYS A 71 13.91 1.43 14.32
N ASP A 72 14.68 1.46 15.41
CA ASP A 72 14.47 0.52 16.51
C ASP A 72 13.07 0.69 17.12
N GLY A 73 12.38 -0.44 17.35
CA GLY A 73 11.01 -0.44 17.85
C GLY A 73 9.94 -0.24 16.78
N VAL A 74 10.28 0.24 15.57
CA VAL A 74 9.36 0.30 14.43
C VAL A 74 9.35 -1.04 13.69
N GLY A 75 8.22 -1.73 13.70
CA GLY A 75 8.03 -3.00 12.99
C GLY A 75 7.77 -2.80 11.51
N GLU A 76 6.83 -1.91 11.18
CA GLU A 76 6.42 -1.63 9.80
C GLU A 76 5.81 -0.22 9.67
N LEU A 77 5.86 0.33 8.47
CA LEU A 77 5.14 1.52 8.08
C LEU A 77 3.96 1.15 7.19
N GLU A 78 2.87 1.92 7.28
CA GLU A 78 1.83 2.01 6.27
C GLU A 78 1.97 3.35 5.55
N LEU A 79 2.02 3.32 4.22
CA LEU A 79 1.99 4.50 3.37
C LEU A 79 0.61 4.60 2.72
N ALA A 80 -0.15 5.64 3.07
CA ALA A 80 -1.42 5.93 2.42
C ALA A 80 -1.29 7.15 1.51
N ILE A 81 -1.93 7.08 0.35
CA ILE A 81 -2.12 8.22 -0.54
C ILE A 81 -3.59 8.34 -0.92
N SER A 82 -4.11 9.57 -0.87
CA SER A 82 -5.54 9.85 -1.02
C SER A 82 -5.82 10.99 -1.99
N ASP A 83 -6.94 10.86 -2.69
CA ASP A 83 -7.59 11.95 -3.41
C ASP A 83 -8.60 12.62 -2.48
N PRO A 84 -8.31 13.80 -1.92
CA PRO A 84 -9.19 14.48 -0.97
C PRO A 84 -10.50 14.98 -1.61
N THR A 85 -10.58 15.04 -2.95
CA THR A 85 -11.77 15.52 -3.68
C THR A 85 -12.63 14.34 -4.15
N GLY A 86 -12.00 13.30 -4.69
CA GLY A 86 -12.64 12.09 -5.18
C GLY A 86 -12.93 11.04 -4.11
N GLY A 87 -12.30 11.15 -2.94
CA GLY A 87 -12.47 10.21 -1.82
C GLY A 87 -11.72 8.87 -2.01
N GLY A 88 -10.93 8.73 -3.07
CA GLY A 88 -10.09 7.56 -3.31
C GLY A 88 -8.92 7.51 -2.32
N GLN A 89 -8.56 6.30 -1.87
CA GLN A 89 -7.40 6.07 -1.03
C GLN A 89 -6.73 4.75 -1.42
N HIS A 90 -5.41 4.77 -1.46
CA HIS A 90 -4.58 3.59 -1.66
C HIS A 90 -3.54 3.50 -0.56
N ALA A 91 -3.32 2.30 -0.02
CA ALA A 91 -2.37 2.08 1.07
C ALA A 91 -1.42 0.92 0.75
N VAL A 92 -0.15 1.11 1.10
CA VAL A 92 0.91 0.10 0.97
C VAL A 92 1.42 -0.26 2.36
N ARG A 93 1.34 -1.54 2.71
CA ARG A 93 1.82 -2.11 3.97
C ARG A 93 2.16 -3.61 3.76
N PRO A 94 3.26 -4.14 4.31
CA PRO A 94 4.27 -3.47 5.12
C PRO A 94 5.26 -2.67 4.28
N VAL A 95 5.66 -1.49 4.76
CA VAL A 95 6.80 -0.74 4.23
C VAL A 95 7.93 -0.74 5.27
N PRO A 96 9.14 -1.24 4.94
CA PRO A 96 10.26 -1.23 5.87
C PRO A 96 10.70 0.19 6.23
N CYS A 97 10.83 0.50 7.53
CA CYS A 97 11.30 1.82 7.99
C CYS A 97 12.68 2.19 7.42
N ALA A 98 13.60 1.22 7.40
CA ALA A 98 14.98 1.40 6.92
C ALA A 98 15.10 1.70 5.41
N ALA A 99 14.02 1.58 4.64
CA ALA A 99 14.03 1.98 3.23
C ALA A 99 14.22 3.51 3.07
N GLY A 100 13.72 4.30 4.04
CA GLY A 100 13.84 5.76 4.07
C GLY A 100 13.12 6.52 2.95
N SER A 101 12.61 5.80 1.96
CA SER A 101 11.85 6.34 0.86
C SER A 101 10.97 5.30 0.18
N PHE A 102 9.95 5.79 -0.52
CA PHE A 102 9.07 5.00 -1.37
C PHE A 102 8.76 5.80 -2.64
N PHE A 103 8.64 5.11 -3.77
CA PHE A 103 8.44 5.75 -5.06
C PHE A 103 7.18 5.23 -5.75
N PHE A 104 6.29 6.16 -6.10
CA PHE A 104 5.22 5.92 -7.04
C PHE A 104 5.60 6.57 -8.37
N ASP A 105 5.67 5.81 -9.45
CA ASP A 105 5.99 6.31 -10.80
C ASP A 105 4.76 6.85 -11.55
N LYS A 106 3.56 6.31 -11.27
CA LYS A 106 2.30 6.63 -11.97
C LYS A 106 1.15 6.81 -10.98
N LEU A 107 1.03 7.98 -10.37
CA LEU A 107 -0.13 8.36 -9.56
C LEU A 107 -1.09 9.22 -10.37
N PRO A 108 -2.42 9.01 -10.31
CA PRO A 108 -3.36 9.96 -10.86
C PRO A 108 -3.22 11.32 -10.17
N VAL A 109 -3.38 12.41 -10.93
CA VAL A 109 -3.19 13.79 -10.43
C VAL A 109 -4.07 14.21 -9.25
N GLY A 110 -5.17 13.50 -8.98
CA GLY A 110 -6.04 13.76 -7.82
C GLY A 110 -5.45 13.28 -6.49
N TYR A 111 -4.63 12.22 -6.53
CA TYR A 111 -4.01 11.62 -5.34
C TYR A 111 -2.87 12.51 -4.87
N THR A 112 -3.12 13.32 -3.85
CA THR A 112 -2.24 14.43 -3.45
C THR A 112 -1.94 14.47 -1.96
N GLU A 113 -2.75 13.82 -1.12
CA GLU A 113 -2.48 13.73 0.31
C GLU A 113 -1.77 12.43 0.62
N VAL A 114 -0.66 12.50 1.35
CA VAL A 114 0.13 11.34 1.77
C VAL A 114 0.17 11.28 3.29
N ALA A 115 -0.03 10.10 3.84
CA ALA A 115 0.19 9.80 5.24
C ALA A 115 1.17 8.63 5.40
N ILE A 116 2.04 8.72 6.41
CA ILE A 116 2.88 7.61 6.87
C ILE A 116 2.48 7.31 8.30
N THR A 117 2.13 6.06 8.57
CA THR A 117 1.79 5.59 9.91
C THR A 117 2.80 4.53 10.33
N ALA A 118 3.41 4.72 11.50
CA ALA A 118 4.38 3.78 12.07
C ALA A 118 3.69 2.84 13.06
N TYR A 119 4.02 1.54 12.96
CA TYR A 119 3.56 0.51 13.87
C TYR A 119 4.75 -0.18 14.53
N SER A 120 4.57 -0.60 15.78
CA SER A 120 5.56 -1.36 16.53
C SER A 120 5.71 -2.79 16.00
N THR A 121 6.71 -3.50 16.48
CA THR A 121 6.91 -4.94 16.19
C THR A 121 5.76 -5.83 16.68
N THR A 122 4.90 -5.34 17.56
CA THR A 122 3.68 -6.01 18.03
C THR A 122 2.41 -5.50 17.33
N GLY A 123 2.54 -4.62 16.33
CA GLY A 123 1.43 -4.03 15.58
C GLY A 123 0.75 -2.85 16.27
N GLY A 124 1.29 -2.35 17.40
CA GLY A 124 0.76 -1.18 18.09
C GLY A 124 1.07 0.10 17.31
N PHE A 125 0.12 1.03 17.23
CA PHE A 125 0.36 2.36 16.67
C PHE A 125 1.46 3.08 17.46
N LEU A 126 2.40 3.71 16.75
CA LEU A 126 3.45 4.53 17.33
C LEU A 126 3.23 6.02 17.01
N ASP A 127 3.20 6.36 15.72
CA ASP A 127 3.05 7.73 15.24
C ASP A 127 2.42 7.79 13.83
N SER A 128 1.93 8.96 13.43
CA SER A 128 1.52 9.23 12.07
C SER A 128 1.80 10.68 11.67
N THR A 129 2.33 10.83 10.47
CA THR A 129 2.64 12.13 9.87
C THR A 129 2.04 12.21 8.47
N ARG A 130 1.75 13.43 8.00
CA ARG A 130 1.10 13.67 6.71
C ARG A 130 1.63 14.90 6.01
N GLY A 131 1.49 14.92 4.69
CA GLY A 131 1.81 16.08 3.87
C GLY A 131 1.11 16.01 2.52
N THR A 132 1.38 17.01 1.69
CA THR A 132 0.80 17.11 0.35
C THR A 132 1.87 17.05 -0.73
N ALA A 133 1.61 16.29 -1.79
CA ALA A 133 2.43 16.25 -2.99
C ALA A 133 2.34 17.55 -3.81
N VAL A 134 1.33 18.39 -3.56
CA VAL A 134 1.16 19.67 -4.27
C VAL A 134 2.34 20.59 -3.97
N GLY A 135 3.02 21.07 -5.01
CA GLY A 135 4.19 21.95 -4.87
C GLY A 135 5.48 21.24 -4.43
N SER A 136 5.48 19.91 -4.28
CA SER A 136 6.64 19.12 -3.81
C SER A 136 7.73 18.91 -4.87
N SER A 137 7.52 19.37 -6.10
CA SER A 137 8.40 19.08 -7.25
C SER A 137 8.73 17.58 -7.41
N GLY A 138 7.79 16.70 -7.05
CA GLY A 138 7.92 15.24 -7.14
C GLY A 138 8.62 14.59 -5.94
N VAL A 139 8.95 15.35 -4.89
CA VAL A 139 9.57 14.82 -3.66
C VAL A 139 8.89 15.38 -2.41
N LEU A 140 8.15 14.52 -1.71
CA LEU A 140 7.54 14.85 -0.42
C LEU A 140 8.42 14.31 0.72
N ARG A 141 8.76 15.17 1.69
CA ARG A 141 9.54 14.82 2.87
C ARG A 141 8.67 14.88 4.12
N LEU A 142 8.70 13.81 4.91
CA LEU A 142 7.93 13.68 6.13
C LEU A 142 8.83 13.26 7.30
N ASP A 143 8.46 13.63 8.52
CA ASP A 143 9.20 13.29 9.72
C ASP A 143 8.27 12.56 10.68
N LEU A 144 8.65 11.34 11.07
CA LEU A 144 7.98 10.53 12.08
C LEU A 144 8.59 10.81 13.46
N ARG A 145 7.76 10.81 14.50
CA ARG A 145 8.15 11.03 15.91
C ARG A 145 7.52 9.97 16.84
N PRO A 146 7.83 8.68 16.62
CA PRO A 146 7.34 7.56 17.42
C PRO A 146 7.90 7.53 18.84
#